data_AF-A0A8S9IMV4-F1
#
_entry.id   AF-A0A8S9IMV4-F1
#
_cell.length_a   1.000
_cell.length_b   1.000
_cell.length_c   1.000
_cell.angle_alpha   90.00
_cell.angle_beta   90.00
_cell.angle_gamma   90.00
#
_symmetry.space_group_name_H-M   'P 1'
#
loop_
_entity.id
_entity.type
_entity.pdbx_description
1 polymer ?
#
loop_
_entity_poly.entity_id
_entity_poly.type
_entity_poly.pdbx_seq_one_letter_code
_entity_poly.pdbx_strand_id
1 'polypeptide(L)'
;MVYISLLEQQSKYKDALEVLSGNLGSLLVIEVDKLRIQGRLLARARDYSAAVDVYKKILELSPDDWECFLQYLSCLFEDDSMWKFFDDIDQIHPTKNIECKFSHLTEEMFDSRISSASELVQKLQRDTENSNLRGPHLAEIEIEKRKFLYGKKNDSELLKSLLQYFLKFGHLACYASDVEAFLQVLPPHKKAEFVGMLVENADSVSASATTVLGQTTTILKVQELTGNIFELPLGEIEASAVKLAKLYCQNLPLSKDLDPQESMFGEELLSLINNMLVQLYWRTRDFCYLAEAIMVLELGLAIRGTVQEVSNWLLNKINNPEDDQVERFLTTLKRNEGPGQVLGVLESFIATSEESEVGSRIFESLKTWSKADSARKTVTAQQRVLREFLQICESKRKLLEKLKQQMTHV
;
A
#
# COMPACT_ATOMS: atom_id res chain seq x y z
N MET A 1 31.73 -13.35 -5.26
CA MET A 1 30.86 -12.16 -5.40
C MET A 1 31.64 -10.87 -5.61
N VAL A 2 32.49 -10.44 -4.66
CA VAL A 2 33.25 -9.15 -4.76
C VAL A 2 34.01 -9.00 -6.08
N TYR A 3 34.68 -10.04 -6.57
CA TYR A 3 35.42 -9.98 -7.83
C TYR A 3 34.53 -9.76 -9.08
N ILE A 4 33.37 -10.41 -9.14
CA ILE A 4 32.39 -10.21 -10.22
C ILE A 4 31.83 -8.79 -10.16
N SER A 5 31.48 -8.30 -8.96
CA SER A 5 31.00 -6.94 -8.76
C SER A 5 32.02 -5.87 -9.19
N LEU A 6 33.32 -6.10 -8.94
CA LEU A 6 34.39 -5.19 -9.38
C LEU A 6 34.52 -5.16 -10.91
N LEU A 7 34.47 -6.33 -11.58
CA LEU A 7 34.49 -6.40 -13.04
C LEU A 7 33.25 -5.73 -13.65
N GLU A 8 32.09 -5.93 -13.03
CA GLU A 8 30.84 -5.30 -13.42
C GLU A 8 30.90 -3.77 -13.30
N GLN A 9 31.45 -3.23 -12.20
CA GLN A 9 31.69 -1.78 -12.02
C GLN A 9 32.68 -1.21 -13.05
N GLN A 10 33.65 -2.01 -13.49
CA GLN A 10 34.59 -1.62 -14.56
C GLN A 10 34.01 -1.80 -15.96
N SER A 11 32.72 -2.15 -16.09
CA SER A 11 32.06 -2.50 -17.35
C SER A 11 32.73 -3.65 -18.12
N LYS A 12 33.47 -4.52 -17.43
CA LYS A 12 34.13 -5.72 -17.98
C LYS A 12 33.21 -6.93 -17.90
N TYR A 13 32.06 -6.84 -18.57
CA TYR A 13 30.99 -7.84 -18.46
C TYR A 13 31.39 -9.21 -19.02
N LYS A 14 32.18 -9.25 -20.09
CA LYS A 14 32.67 -10.51 -20.68
C LYS A 14 33.61 -11.25 -19.72
N ASP A 15 34.55 -10.54 -19.12
CA ASP A 15 35.47 -11.09 -18.12
C ASP A 15 34.69 -11.59 -16.89
N ALA A 16 33.65 -10.85 -16.47
CA ALA A 16 32.78 -11.27 -15.38
C ALA A 16 32.00 -12.56 -15.70
N LEU A 17 31.55 -12.73 -16.95
CA LEU A 17 30.87 -13.94 -17.42
C LEU A 17 31.83 -15.14 -17.47
N GLU A 18 33.08 -14.94 -17.89
CA GLU A 18 34.10 -15.98 -17.88
C GLU A 18 34.37 -16.48 -16.46
N VAL A 19 34.53 -15.55 -15.51
CA VAL A 19 34.69 -15.85 -14.08
C VAL A 19 33.50 -16.62 -13.52
N LEU A 20 32.28 -16.23 -13.88
CA LEU A 20 31.04 -16.89 -13.48
C LEU A 20 30.90 -18.31 -14.07
N SER A 21 31.48 -18.53 -15.24
CA SER A 21 31.47 -19.84 -15.91
C SER A 21 32.56 -20.78 -15.39
N GLY A 22 33.63 -20.23 -14.81
CA GLY A 22 34.76 -20.98 -14.26
C GLY A 22 34.59 -21.47 -12.82
N ASN A 23 35.71 -21.88 -12.22
CA ASN A 23 35.79 -22.46 -10.87
C ASN A 23 35.24 -21.55 -9.76
N LEU A 24 35.29 -20.23 -9.93
CA LEU A 24 34.75 -19.31 -8.93
C LEU A 24 33.21 -19.30 -8.96
N GLY A 25 32.61 -19.39 -10.14
CA GLY A 25 31.17 -19.47 -10.28
C GLY A 25 30.59 -20.86 -9.98
N SER A 26 31.40 -21.93 -9.97
CA SER A 26 30.95 -23.23 -9.43
C SER A 26 30.78 -23.22 -7.91
N LEU A 27 31.30 -22.20 -7.20
CA LEU A 27 31.04 -22.00 -5.78
C LEU A 27 29.65 -21.41 -5.49
N LEU A 28 28.95 -20.91 -6.52
CA LEU A 28 27.56 -20.46 -6.40
C LEU A 28 26.65 -21.68 -6.49
N VAL A 29 26.27 -22.20 -5.31
CA VAL A 29 25.51 -23.45 -5.17
C VAL A 29 24.05 -23.26 -5.61
N ILE A 30 23.47 -22.07 -5.41
CA ILE A 30 22.09 -21.78 -5.79
C ILE A 30 22.06 -21.43 -7.29
N GLU A 31 21.50 -22.33 -8.09
CA GLU A 31 21.50 -22.18 -9.56
C GLU A 31 20.76 -20.92 -10.01
N VAL A 32 19.62 -20.60 -9.40
CA VAL A 32 18.84 -19.39 -9.72
C VAL A 32 19.67 -18.12 -9.49
N ASP A 33 20.47 -18.05 -8.41
CA ASP A 33 21.32 -16.88 -8.13
C ASP A 33 22.46 -16.75 -9.15
N LYS A 34 23.05 -17.88 -9.54
CA LYS A 34 24.05 -17.91 -10.61
C LYS A 34 23.46 -17.43 -11.94
N LEU A 35 22.29 -17.92 -12.31
CA LEU A 35 21.57 -17.50 -13.51
C LEU A 35 21.20 -16.01 -13.44
N ARG A 36 20.77 -15.50 -12.29
CA ARG A 36 20.42 -14.08 -12.12
C ARG A 36 21.63 -13.17 -12.34
N ILE A 37 22.82 -13.58 -11.89
CA ILE A 37 24.07 -12.87 -12.20
C ILE A 37 24.39 -12.95 -13.69
N GLN A 38 24.25 -14.13 -14.29
CA GLN A 38 24.50 -14.33 -15.72
C GLN A 38 23.60 -13.46 -16.59
N GLY A 39 22.28 -13.48 -16.35
CA GLY A 39 21.29 -12.69 -17.07
C GLY A 39 21.58 -11.19 -16.99
N ARG A 40 21.89 -10.69 -15.78
CA ARG A 40 22.24 -9.28 -15.56
C ARG A 40 23.51 -8.87 -16.31
N LEU A 41 24.56 -9.70 -16.28
CA LEU A 41 25.81 -9.41 -16.99
C LEU A 41 25.62 -9.43 -18.51
N LEU A 42 24.82 -10.36 -19.04
CA LEU A 42 24.47 -10.42 -20.46
C LEU A 42 23.66 -9.18 -20.89
N ALA A 43 22.66 -8.79 -20.10
CA ALA A 43 21.87 -7.59 -20.34
C ALA A 43 22.74 -6.32 -20.35
N ARG A 44 23.65 -6.17 -19.38
CA ARG A 44 24.61 -5.04 -19.34
C ARG A 44 25.63 -5.07 -20.48
N ALA A 45 25.97 -6.25 -20.99
CA ALA A 45 26.77 -6.42 -22.20
C ALA A 45 25.98 -6.17 -23.51
N ARG A 46 24.67 -5.85 -23.40
CA ARG A 46 23.71 -5.70 -24.52
C ARG A 46 23.51 -6.97 -25.34
N ASP A 47 23.81 -8.13 -24.77
CA ASP A 47 23.43 -9.43 -25.34
C ASP A 47 22.04 -9.81 -24.83
N TYR A 48 21.04 -9.06 -25.30
CA TYR A 48 19.66 -9.18 -24.82
C TYR A 48 19.04 -10.54 -25.17
N SER A 49 19.40 -11.13 -26.32
CA SER A 49 18.90 -12.44 -26.72
C SER A 49 19.34 -13.52 -25.72
N ALA A 50 20.63 -13.56 -25.38
CA ALA A 50 21.13 -14.53 -24.40
C ALA A 50 20.57 -14.25 -22.99
N ALA A 51 20.40 -12.98 -22.62
CA ALA A 51 19.80 -12.61 -21.35
C ALA A 51 18.34 -13.10 -21.24
N VAL A 52 17.54 -12.92 -22.31
CA VAL A 52 16.15 -13.40 -22.41
C VAL A 52 16.08 -14.90 -22.15
N ASP A 53 16.95 -15.70 -22.75
CA ASP A 53 16.96 -17.16 -22.54
C ASP A 53 17.30 -17.55 -21.10
N VAL A 54 18.23 -16.83 -20.47
CA VAL A 54 18.58 -17.03 -19.06
C VAL A 54 17.40 -16.67 -18.16
N TYR A 55 16.75 -15.53 -18.38
CA TYR A 55 15.59 -15.12 -17.58
C TYR A 55 14.38 -16.04 -17.78
N LYS A 56 14.15 -16.57 -18.99
CA LYS A 56 13.17 -17.64 -19.22
C LYS A 56 13.45 -18.85 -18.33
N LYS A 57 14.70 -19.31 -18.29
CA LYS A 57 15.10 -20.45 -17.44
C LYS A 57 14.87 -20.17 -15.95
N ILE A 58 15.14 -18.94 -15.48
CA ILE A 58 14.85 -18.57 -14.09
C ILE A 58 13.35 -18.62 -13.81
N LEU A 59 12.52 -18.07 -14.69
CA LEU A 59 11.06 -18.06 -14.51
C LEU A 59 10.45 -19.46 -14.54
N GLU A 60 11.03 -20.40 -15.30
CA GLU A 60 10.62 -21.81 -15.26
C GLU A 60 10.98 -22.49 -13.92
N LEU A 61 12.07 -22.08 -13.28
CA LEU A 61 12.48 -22.56 -11.95
C LEU A 61 11.80 -21.83 -10.79
N SER A 62 11.39 -20.58 -11.01
CA SER A 62 10.82 -19.68 -9.99
C SER A 62 9.76 -18.77 -10.62
N PRO A 63 8.55 -19.28 -10.90
CA PRO A 63 7.50 -18.56 -11.64
C PRO A 63 6.95 -17.31 -10.93
N ASP A 64 7.15 -17.21 -9.62
CA ASP A 64 6.69 -16.08 -8.79
C ASP A 64 7.74 -14.96 -8.65
N ASP A 65 8.88 -15.06 -9.35
CA ASP A 65 9.93 -14.04 -9.33
C ASP A 65 9.57 -12.84 -10.22
N TRP A 66 8.86 -11.88 -9.61
CA TRP A 66 8.39 -10.67 -10.27
C TRP A 66 9.53 -9.82 -10.86
N GLU A 67 10.63 -9.66 -10.14
CA GLU A 67 11.78 -8.88 -10.59
C GLU A 67 12.42 -9.53 -11.83
N CYS A 68 12.57 -10.86 -11.83
CA CYS A 68 13.03 -11.59 -13.00
C CYS A 68 12.10 -11.40 -14.21
N PHE A 69 10.78 -11.37 -13.99
CA PHE A 69 9.82 -11.14 -15.07
C PHE A 69 9.96 -9.73 -15.68
N LEU A 70 10.16 -8.71 -14.86
CA LEU A 70 10.42 -7.35 -15.35
C LEU A 70 11.74 -7.27 -16.12
N GLN A 71 12.81 -7.94 -15.66
CA GLN A 71 14.09 -8.02 -16.36
C GLN A 71 13.97 -8.78 -17.69
N TYR A 72 13.20 -9.86 -17.72
CA TYR A 72 12.86 -10.60 -18.93
C TYR A 72 12.21 -9.68 -19.98
N LEU A 73 11.13 -8.97 -19.61
CA LEU A 73 10.47 -8.05 -20.53
C LEU A 73 11.38 -6.91 -20.97
N SER A 74 12.21 -6.38 -20.06
CA SER A 74 13.14 -5.30 -20.38
C SER A 74 14.16 -5.73 -21.44
N CYS A 75 14.73 -6.93 -21.31
CA CYS A 75 15.64 -7.46 -22.32
C CYS A 75 14.90 -7.78 -23.63
N LEU A 76 13.70 -8.35 -23.54
CA LEU A 76 12.89 -8.71 -24.69
C LEU A 76 12.53 -7.48 -25.54
N PHE A 77 12.24 -6.35 -24.90
CA PHE A 77 11.95 -5.06 -25.55
C PHE A 77 13.17 -4.17 -25.72
N GLU A 78 14.36 -4.61 -25.32
CA GLU A 78 15.60 -3.80 -25.31
C GLU A 78 15.42 -2.44 -24.61
N ASP A 79 14.56 -2.42 -23.57
CA ASP A 79 14.25 -1.24 -22.78
C ASP A 79 15.25 -1.11 -21.62
N ASP A 80 16.15 -0.12 -21.73
CA ASP A 80 17.20 0.14 -20.75
C ASP A 80 16.73 0.98 -19.54
N SER A 81 15.47 1.41 -19.52
CA SER A 81 14.93 2.29 -18.48
C SER A 81 15.07 1.67 -17.09
N MET A 82 14.70 0.40 -16.94
CA MET A 82 14.79 -0.40 -15.70
C MET A 82 16.20 -0.39 -15.08
N TRP A 83 17.26 -0.37 -15.90
CA TRP A 83 18.64 -0.45 -15.41
C TRP A 83 19.22 0.89 -14.97
N LYS A 84 18.64 2.00 -15.44
CA LYS A 84 19.02 3.35 -14.99
C LYS A 84 18.56 3.65 -13.56
N PHE A 85 17.54 2.94 -13.06
CA PHE A 85 17.01 3.10 -11.71
C PHE A 85 17.91 2.51 -10.62
N PHE A 86 18.73 1.50 -10.92
CA PHE A 86 19.63 0.90 -9.93
C PHE A 86 20.85 1.76 -9.62
N ASP A 87 21.18 2.73 -10.48
CA ASP A 87 22.31 3.64 -10.29
C ASP A 87 21.93 4.92 -9.52
N ASP A 88 20.62 5.17 -9.30
CA ASP A 88 20.08 6.42 -8.73
C ASP A 88 19.20 6.13 -7.49
N ILE A 89 19.83 5.67 -6.40
CA ILE A 89 19.18 5.45 -5.09
C ILE A 89 19.07 6.78 -4.32
N ASP A 90 18.50 7.80 -4.96
CA ASP A 90 18.06 9.01 -4.29
C ASP A 90 16.67 9.33 -4.81
N GLN A 91 15.62 8.94 -4.08
CA GLN A 91 14.33 9.63 -4.22
C GLN A 91 13.36 9.37 -3.07
N ILE A 92 13.10 10.46 -2.35
CA ILE A 92 12.03 10.70 -1.36
C ILE A 92 10.64 10.78 -2.06
N HIS A 93 10.53 10.33 -3.31
CA HIS A 93 9.31 10.35 -4.10
C HIS A 93 9.03 8.97 -4.70
N PRO A 94 7.79 8.44 -4.60
CA PRO A 94 7.45 7.19 -5.27
C PRO A 94 7.60 7.37 -6.78
N THR A 95 8.48 6.54 -7.35
CA THR A 95 8.86 6.55 -8.76
C THR A 95 7.66 6.25 -9.65
N LYS A 96 7.44 7.08 -10.69
CA LYS A 96 6.43 6.81 -11.72
C LYS A 96 6.89 5.65 -12.61
N ASN A 97 6.41 4.44 -12.35
CA ASN A 97 6.58 3.22 -13.17
C ASN A 97 5.94 3.30 -14.59
N ILE A 98 5.79 4.50 -15.16
CA ILE A 98 4.89 4.78 -16.29
C ILE A 98 5.65 4.85 -17.63
N GLU A 99 6.98 4.97 -17.63
CA GLU A 99 7.74 5.13 -18.87
C GLU A 99 8.26 3.80 -19.40
N CYS A 100 7.69 3.33 -20.51
CA CYS A 100 8.29 2.29 -21.35
C CYS A 100 8.78 2.91 -22.66
N LYS A 101 9.97 2.53 -23.13
CA LYS A 101 10.58 3.08 -24.34
C LYS A 101 10.47 2.11 -25.51
N PHE A 102 9.49 2.34 -26.37
CA PHE A 102 9.26 1.50 -27.56
C PHE A 102 9.66 2.15 -28.89
N SER A 103 10.24 3.35 -28.87
CA SER A 103 10.48 4.16 -30.09
C SER A 103 11.39 3.51 -31.13
N HIS A 104 12.17 2.51 -30.74
CA HIS A 104 13.10 1.79 -31.62
C HIS A 104 12.50 0.52 -32.25
N LEU A 105 11.30 0.08 -31.81
CA LEU A 105 10.67 -1.14 -32.27
C LEU A 105 9.69 -0.84 -33.41
N THR A 106 9.67 -1.72 -34.43
CA THR A 106 8.58 -1.76 -35.39
C THR A 106 7.38 -2.49 -34.78
N GLU A 107 6.18 -2.28 -35.33
CA GLU A 107 4.98 -2.98 -34.89
C GLU A 107 5.12 -4.50 -34.99
N GLU A 108 5.68 -5.01 -36.08
CA GLU A 108 5.92 -6.44 -36.27
C GLU A 108 6.90 -7.01 -35.24
N MET A 109 7.97 -6.28 -34.90
CA MET A 109 8.92 -6.68 -33.86
C MET A 109 8.25 -6.69 -32.48
N PHE A 110 7.48 -5.66 -32.17
CA PHE A 110 6.74 -5.59 -30.92
C PHE A 110 5.77 -6.77 -30.79
N ASP A 111 5.05 -7.08 -31.86
CA ASP A 111 4.05 -8.16 -31.90
C ASP A 111 4.66 -9.54 -31.74
N SER A 112 5.78 -9.80 -32.41
CA SER A 112 6.52 -11.05 -32.23
C SER A 112 7.01 -11.20 -30.78
N ARG A 113 7.60 -10.13 -30.21
CA ARG A 113 8.15 -10.12 -28.85
C ARG A 113 7.07 -10.28 -27.79
N ILE A 114 5.99 -9.50 -27.86
CA ILE A 114 4.89 -9.59 -26.90
C ILE A 114 4.18 -10.94 -26.99
N SER A 115 4.05 -11.52 -28.19
CA SER A 115 3.49 -12.87 -28.36
C SER A 115 4.36 -13.92 -27.68
N SER A 116 5.69 -13.85 -27.81
CA SER A 116 6.60 -14.75 -27.09
C SER A 116 6.50 -14.59 -25.56
N ALA A 117 6.28 -13.38 -25.06
CA ALA A 117 6.02 -13.16 -23.63
C ALA A 117 4.70 -13.79 -23.19
N SER A 118 3.62 -13.61 -23.95
CA SER A 118 2.32 -14.23 -23.67
C SER A 118 2.40 -15.76 -23.68
N GLU A 119 3.11 -16.36 -24.63
CA GLU A 119 3.32 -17.82 -24.67
C GLU A 119 4.04 -18.35 -23.42
N LEU A 120 5.07 -17.63 -22.96
CA LEU A 120 5.76 -17.97 -21.72
C LEU A 120 4.82 -17.89 -20.51
N VAL A 121 4.09 -16.77 -20.35
CA VAL A 121 3.17 -16.58 -19.23
C VAL A 121 2.06 -17.62 -19.22
N GLN A 122 1.48 -17.95 -20.38
CA GLN A 122 0.48 -19.01 -20.52
C GLN A 122 1.07 -20.40 -20.18
N LYS A 123 2.34 -20.65 -20.50
CA LYS A 123 3.02 -21.87 -20.08
C LYS A 123 3.17 -21.90 -18.56
N LEU A 124 3.69 -20.84 -17.95
CA LEU A 124 3.88 -20.74 -16.51
C LEU A 124 2.55 -20.93 -15.77
N GLN A 125 1.48 -20.25 -16.19
CA GLN A 125 0.15 -20.39 -15.58
C GLN A 125 -0.39 -21.82 -15.64
N ARG A 126 -0.16 -22.56 -16.75
CA ARG A 126 -0.54 -23.97 -16.88
C ARG A 126 0.29 -24.87 -15.96
N ASP A 127 1.61 -24.67 -15.95
CA ASP A 127 2.53 -25.44 -15.11
C ASP A 127 2.27 -25.19 -13.61
N THR A 128 1.69 -24.03 -13.28
CA THR A 128 1.39 -23.59 -11.91
C THR A 128 -0.11 -23.54 -11.60
N GLU A 129 -0.98 -24.18 -12.37
CA GLU A 129 -2.45 -24.02 -12.29
C GLU A 129 -3.00 -24.33 -10.89
N ASN A 130 -2.48 -25.39 -10.27
CA ASN A 130 -2.88 -25.83 -8.92
C ASN A 130 -2.18 -25.07 -7.79
N SER A 131 -1.34 -24.08 -8.13
CA SER A 131 -0.66 -23.25 -7.15
C SER A 131 -1.29 -21.86 -7.08
N ASN A 132 -1.28 -21.27 -5.89
CA ASN A 132 -1.78 -19.91 -5.66
C ASN A 132 -0.69 -18.86 -5.91
N LEU A 133 0.19 -19.08 -6.90
CA LEU A 133 1.25 -18.14 -7.26
C LEU A 133 0.64 -16.93 -7.97
N ARG A 134 1.06 -15.72 -7.58
CA ARG A 134 0.50 -14.46 -8.09
C ARG A 134 1.25 -13.96 -9.31
N GLY A 135 2.58 -14.15 -9.33
CA GLY A 135 3.52 -13.68 -10.34
C GLY A 135 3.08 -13.98 -11.77
N PRO A 136 2.74 -15.22 -12.14
CA PRO A 136 2.27 -15.53 -13.50
C PRO A 136 0.98 -14.80 -13.90
N HIS A 137 0.11 -14.44 -12.95
CA HIS A 137 -1.11 -13.69 -13.25
C HIS A 137 -0.85 -12.18 -13.30
N LEU A 138 0.06 -11.66 -12.46
CA LEU A 138 0.54 -10.28 -12.56
C LEU A 138 1.31 -10.03 -13.86
N ALA A 139 2.05 -11.03 -14.33
CA ALA A 139 2.79 -11.01 -15.58
C ALA A 139 1.87 -10.78 -16.79
N GLU A 140 0.67 -11.36 -16.78
CA GLU A 140 -0.35 -11.13 -17.81
C GLU A 140 -0.81 -9.67 -17.82
N ILE A 141 -1.08 -9.09 -16.65
CA ILE A 141 -1.48 -7.68 -16.53
C ILE A 141 -0.37 -6.74 -17.04
N GLU A 142 0.90 -7.04 -16.72
CA GLU A 142 2.04 -6.26 -17.22
C GLU A 142 2.19 -6.35 -18.74
N ILE A 143 1.97 -7.52 -19.33
CA ILE A 143 1.92 -7.69 -20.79
C ILE A 143 0.84 -6.80 -21.40
N GLU A 144 -0.37 -6.80 -20.85
CA GLU A 144 -1.46 -5.93 -21.31
C GLU A 144 -1.14 -4.44 -21.09
N LYS A 145 -0.48 -4.08 -19.99
CA LYS A 145 0.04 -2.72 -19.75
C LYS A 145 1.03 -2.31 -20.85
N ARG A 146 1.96 -3.18 -21.25
CA ARG A 146 2.92 -2.90 -22.33
C ARG A 146 2.22 -2.70 -23.67
N LYS A 147 1.24 -3.55 -24.01
CA LYS A 147 0.41 -3.39 -25.22
C LYS A 147 -0.31 -2.04 -25.22
N PHE A 148 -0.92 -1.69 -24.10
CA PHE A 148 -1.60 -0.42 -23.91
C PHE A 148 -0.67 0.78 -24.12
N LEU A 149 0.51 0.79 -23.48
CA LEU A 149 1.50 1.86 -23.58
C LEU A 149 2.15 1.98 -24.97
N TYR A 150 2.30 0.86 -25.70
CA TYR A 150 2.83 0.88 -27.07
C TYR A 150 1.94 1.64 -28.06
N GLY A 151 0.65 1.80 -27.73
CA GLY A 151 -0.35 2.41 -28.63
C GLY A 151 -1.38 1.43 -29.16
N LYS A 152 -1.30 0.15 -28.80
CA LYS A 152 -2.40 -0.82 -28.95
C LYS A 152 -3.39 -0.62 -27.82
N LYS A 153 -4.02 0.57 -27.80
CA LYS A 153 -4.95 1.07 -26.76
C LYS A 153 -6.24 0.23 -26.67
N ASN A 154 -6.09 -1.01 -26.23
CA ASN A 154 -7.20 -1.89 -25.93
C ASN A 154 -7.42 -1.92 -24.41
N ASP A 155 -8.06 -0.86 -23.91
CA ASP A 155 -8.44 -0.76 -22.50
C ASP A 155 -9.22 -1.99 -22.02
N SER A 156 -10.01 -2.61 -22.91
CA SER A 156 -10.87 -3.74 -22.57
C SER A 156 -10.08 -4.97 -22.13
N GLU A 157 -8.95 -5.28 -22.76
CA GLU A 157 -8.15 -6.46 -22.37
C GLU A 157 -7.35 -6.18 -21.09
N LEU A 158 -6.85 -4.95 -20.89
CA LEU A 158 -6.21 -4.57 -19.63
C LEU A 158 -7.21 -4.65 -18.46
N LEU A 159 -8.42 -4.11 -18.62
CA LEU A 159 -9.47 -4.20 -17.59
C LEU A 159 -9.88 -5.65 -17.31
N LYS A 160 -9.99 -6.48 -18.36
CA LYS A 160 -10.33 -7.89 -18.23
C LYS A 160 -9.23 -8.67 -17.50
N SER A 161 -7.95 -8.42 -17.79
CA SER A 161 -6.84 -9.07 -17.09
C SER A 161 -6.79 -8.67 -15.60
N LEU A 162 -7.03 -7.40 -15.29
CA LEU A 162 -7.16 -6.90 -13.91
C LEU A 162 -8.34 -7.54 -13.17
N LEU A 163 -9.49 -7.70 -13.83
CA LEU A 163 -10.67 -8.38 -13.26
C LEU A 163 -10.39 -9.86 -13.01
N GLN A 164 -9.74 -10.56 -13.95
CA GLN A 164 -9.34 -11.95 -13.75
C GLN A 164 -8.40 -12.12 -12.55
N TYR A 165 -7.46 -11.18 -12.37
CA TYR A 165 -6.61 -11.14 -11.19
C TYR A 165 -7.42 -10.92 -9.90
N PHE A 166 -8.44 -10.05 -9.93
CA PHE A 166 -9.35 -9.85 -8.80
C PHE A 166 -10.15 -11.11 -8.45
N LEU A 167 -10.68 -11.82 -9.44
CA LEU A 167 -11.45 -13.03 -9.20
C LEU A 167 -10.60 -14.12 -8.49
N LYS A 168 -9.29 -14.14 -8.72
CA LYS A 168 -8.38 -15.11 -8.08
C LYS A 168 -7.80 -14.61 -6.75
N PHE A 169 -7.42 -13.33 -6.66
CA PHE A 169 -6.62 -12.78 -5.55
C PHE A 169 -7.22 -11.56 -4.86
N GLY A 170 -8.41 -11.12 -5.26
CA GLY A 170 -9.06 -9.90 -4.75
C GLY A 170 -9.38 -9.94 -3.25
N HIS A 171 -9.38 -11.11 -2.63
CA HIS A 171 -9.54 -11.26 -1.18
C HIS A 171 -8.24 -11.05 -0.38
N LEU A 172 -7.08 -10.97 -1.05
CA LEU A 172 -5.78 -10.81 -0.40
C LEU A 172 -5.47 -9.33 -0.16
N ALA A 173 -4.91 -9.01 1.01
CA ALA A 173 -4.57 -7.63 1.42
C ALA A 173 -3.59 -6.92 0.46
N CYS A 174 -2.73 -7.69 -0.22
CA CYS A 174 -1.75 -7.20 -1.18
C CYS A 174 -2.34 -6.79 -2.54
N TYR A 175 -3.60 -7.12 -2.85
CA TYR A 175 -4.17 -6.86 -4.17
C TYR A 175 -4.04 -5.41 -4.59
N ALA A 176 -4.43 -4.47 -3.71
CA ALA A 176 -4.44 -3.05 -4.02
C ALA A 176 -3.04 -2.52 -4.38
N SER A 177 -2.01 -2.93 -3.62
CA SER A 177 -0.61 -2.58 -3.91
C SER A 177 -0.09 -3.28 -5.17
N ASP A 178 -0.53 -4.51 -5.43
CA ASP A 178 -0.12 -5.23 -6.64
C ASP A 178 -0.62 -4.50 -7.91
N VAL A 179 -1.84 -3.94 -7.86
CA VAL A 179 -2.45 -3.34 -9.07
C VAL A 179 -2.24 -1.84 -9.24
N GLU A 180 -1.74 -1.15 -8.21
CA GLU A 180 -1.62 0.31 -8.17
C GLU A 180 -0.94 0.90 -9.43
N ALA A 181 0.21 0.34 -9.82
CA ALA A 181 0.95 0.82 -10.98
C ALA A 181 0.20 0.65 -12.31
N PHE A 182 -0.63 -0.39 -12.45
CA PHE A 182 -1.46 -0.60 -13.65
C PHE A 182 -2.63 0.38 -13.69
N LEU A 183 -3.21 0.71 -12.54
CA LEU A 183 -4.29 1.70 -12.47
C LEU A 183 -3.79 3.09 -12.89
N GLN A 184 -2.53 3.43 -12.64
CA GLN A 184 -1.97 4.74 -13.02
C GLN A 184 -1.96 5.00 -14.53
N VAL A 185 -1.88 3.97 -15.39
CA VAL A 185 -1.88 4.14 -16.85
C VAL A 185 -3.30 4.34 -17.42
N LEU A 186 -4.34 3.97 -16.68
CA LEU A 186 -5.72 4.06 -17.13
C LEU A 186 -6.25 5.50 -17.06
N PRO A 187 -7.07 5.93 -18.04
CA PRO A 187 -7.78 7.20 -17.96
C PRO A 187 -8.86 7.17 -16.86
N PRO A 188 -9.28 8.32 -16.31
CA PRO A 188 -10.24 8.39 -15.19
C PRO A 188 -11.54 7.61 -15.41
N HIS A 189 -12.14 7.71 -16.60
CA HIS A 189 -13.39 6.99 -16.90
C HIS A 189 -13.21 5.45 -16.86
N LYS A 190 -12.04 4.94 -17.26
CA LYS A 190 -11.73 3.50 -17.19
C LYS A 190 -11.45 3.04 -15.77
N LYS A 191 -10.88 3.90 -14.92
CA LYS A 191 -10.75 3.63 -13.48
C LYS A 191 -12.11 3.46 -12.81
N ALA A 192 -13.06 4.35 -13.13
CA ALA A 192 -14.43 4.25 -12.63
C ALA A 192 -15.16 3.01 -13.16
N GLU A 193 -15.02 2.70 -14.45
CA GLU A 193 -15.53 1.47 -15.08
C GLU A 193 -14.99 0.22 -14.36
N PHE A 194 -13.68 0.17 -14.09
CA PHE A 194 -13.05 -0.95 -13.39
C PHE A 194 -13.61 -1.16 -11.99
N VAL A 195 -13.76 -0.08 -11.21
CA VAL A 195 -14.40 -0.14 -9.88
C VAL A 195 -15.81 -0.74 -9.98
N GLY A 196 -16.60 -0.33 -10.98
CA GLY A 196 -17.91 -0.91 -11.26
C GLY A 196 -17.84 -2.42 -11.50
N MET A 197 -16.91 -2.85 -12.36
CA MET A 197 -16.68 -4.28 -12.63
C MET A 197 -16.33 -5.06 -11.36
N LEU A 198 -15.52 -4.49 -10.45
CA LEU A 198 -15.18 -5.16 -9.20
C LEU A 198 -16.40 -5.33 -8.29
N VAL A 199 -17.24 -4.30 -8.19
CA VAL A 199 -18.47 -4.34 -7.38
C VAL A 199 -19.47 -5.35 -7.93
N GLU A 200 -19.63 -5.41 -9.26
CA GLU A 200 -20.54 -6.36 -9.92
C GLU A 200 -20.10 -7.82 -9.78
N ASN A 201 -18.79 -8.06 -9.63
CA ASN A 201 -18.21 -9.39 -9.51
C ASN A 201 -17.77 -9.73 -8.08
N ALA A 202 -18.05 -8.86 -7.12
CA ALA A 202 -17.98 -9.18 -5.70
C ALA A 202 -19.10 -10.17 -5.35
N ASP A 203 -18.88 -11.01 -4.35
CA ASP A 203 -19.85 -11.99 -3.84
C ASP A 203 -20.12 -13.19 -4.78
N SER A 204 -19.23 -14.18 -4.72
CA SER A 204 -19.61 -15.54 -5.10
C SER A 204 -20.42 -16.18 -3.97
N VAL A 205 -21.48 -16.92 -4.33
CA VAL A 205 -22.44 -17.58 -3.42
C VAL A 205 -21.77 -18.58 -2.46
N SER A 206 -20.48 -18.87 -2.61
CA SER A 206 -19.69 -19.85 -1.86
C SER A 206 -18.49 -19.29 -1.09
N ALA A 207 -18.31 -17.96 -1.00
CA ALA A 207 -17.16 -17.36 -0.33
C ALA A 207 -17.27 -17.39 1.20
N SER A 208 -16.16 -17.64 1.90
CA SER A 208 -16.07 -17.50 3.36
C SER A 208 -16.26 -16.03 3.78
N ALA A 209 -16.70 -15.79 5.01
CA ALA A 209 -16.85 -14.43 5.55
C ALA A 209 -15.55 -13.60 5.46
N THR A 210 -14.39 -14.25 5.67
CA THR A 210 -13.07 -13.63 5.51
C THR A 210 -12.76 -13.26 4.07
N THR A 211 -13.17 -14.08 3.09
CA THR A 211 -13.00 -13.81 1.66
C THR A 211 -13.87 -12.63 1.23
N VAL A 212 -15.14 -12.60 1.65
CA VAL A 212 -16.08 -11.49 1.37
C VAL A 212 -15.56 -10.18 1.96
N LEU A 213 -15.08 -10.21 3.20
CA LEU A 213 -14.47 -9.05 3.86
C LEU A 213 -13.22 -8.57 3.12
N GLY A 214 -12.34 -9.50 2.71
CA GLY A 214 -11.13 -9.20 1.94
C GLY A 214 -11.46 -8.54 0.60
N GLN A 215 -12.39 -9.09 -0.17
CA GLN A 215 -12.84 -8.51 -1.44
C GLN A 215 -13.44 -7.12 -1.26
N THR A 216 -14.32 -6.95 -0.26
CA THR A 216 -14.93 -5.66 0.06
C THR A 216 -13.87 -4.61 0.39
N THR A 217 -12.90 -4.99 1.23
CA THR A 217 -11.77 -4.12 1.63
C THR A 217 -10.93 -3.73 0.42
N THR A 218 -10.61 -4.69 -0.46
CA THR A 218 -9.87 -4.47 -1.69
C THR A 218 -10.59 -3.49 -2.63
N ILE A 219 -11.90 -3.62 -2.82
CA ILE A 219 -12.68 -2.71 -3.67
C ILE A 219 -12.57 -1.27 -3.17
N LEU A 220 -12.66 -1.07 -1.85
CA LEU A 220 -12.56 0.26 -1.23
C LEU A 220 -11.15 0.85 -1.39
N LYS A 221 -10.09 0.04 -1.23
CA LYS A 221 -8.71 0.49 -1.48
C LYS A 221 -8.51 0.88 -2.95
N VAL A 222 -9.08 0.12 -3.90
CA VAL A 222 -9.02 0.46 -5.33
C VAL A 222 -9.81 1.76 -5.61
N GLN A 223 -10.96 1.97 -4.97
CA GLN A 223 -11.71 3.23 -5.05
C GLN A 223 -10.90 4.43 -4.54
N GLU A 224 -10.13 4.24 -3.48
CA GLU A 224 -9.22 5.27 -2.95
C GLU A 224 -8.09 5.56 -3.93
N LEU A 225 -7.39 4.53 -4.41
CA LEU A 225 -6.27 4.65 -5.37
C LEU A 225 -6.69 5.32 -6.68
N THR A 226 -7.92 5.11 -7.11
CA THR A 226 -8.46 5.70 -8.34
C THR A 226 -8.91 7.15 -8.18
N GLY A 227 -8.97 7.66 -6.94
CA GLY A 227 -9.39 9.01 -6.61
C GLY A 227 -10.90 9.21 -6.55
N ASN A 228 -11.69 8.15 -6.76
CA ASN A 228 -13.16 8.23 -6.83
C ASN A 228 -13.77 8.76 -5.53
N ILE A 229 -13.15 8.47 -4.38
CA ILE A 229 -13.64 8.94 -3.07
C ILE A 229 -13.56 10.47 -2.94
N PHE A 230 -12.63 11.14 -3.64
CA PHE A 230 -12.51 12.60 -3.61
C PHE A 230 -13.66 13.33 -4.29
N GLU A 231 -14.29 12.68 -5.27
CA GLU A 231 -15.39 13.25 -6.05
C GLU A 231 -16.74 13.10 -5.35
N LEU A 232 -16.84 12.22 -4.35
CA LEU A 232 -18.08 11.97 -3.64
C LEU A 232 -18.55 13.19 -2.82
N PRO A 233 -19.88 13.42 -2.71
CA PRO A 233 -20.45 14.37 -1.76
C PRO A 233 -20.06 14.07 -0.31
N LEU A 234 -19.98 15.11 0.53
CA LEU A 234 -19.56 14.97 1.93
C LEU A 234 -20.40 13.93 2.70
N GLY A 235 -21.73 13.99 2.55
CA GLY A 235 -22.64 13.05 3.24
C GLY A 235 -22.47 11.60 2.79
N GLU A 236 -22.03 11.35 1.56
CA GLU A 236 -21.74 9.99 1.08
C GLU A 236 -20.44 9.46 1.68
N ILE A 237 -19.45 10.32 1.88
CA ILE A 237 -18.19 9.95 2.56
C ILE A 237 -18.47 9.64 4.04
N GLU A 238 -19.27 10.46 4.72
CA GLU A 238 -19.70 10.20 6.10
C GLU A 238 -20.46 8.87 6.22
N ALA A 239 -21.46 8.66 5.36
CA ALA A 239 -22.22 7.42 5.32
C ALA A 239 -21.32 6.20 5.05
N SER A 240 -20.33 6.35 4.17
CA SER A 240 -19.34 5.31 3.86
C SER A 240 -18.46 5.00 5.08
N ALA A 241 -17.90 6.02 5.75
CA ALA A 241 -17.09 5.82 6.96
C ALA A 241 -17.88 5.10 8.06
N VAL A 242 -19.15 5.48 8.28
CA VAL A 242 -20.04 4.80 9.22
C VAL A 242 -20.33 3.35 8.81
N LYS A 243 -20.54 3.10 7.51
CA LYS A 243 -20.74 1.74 6.98
C LYS A 243 -19.49 0.88 7.21
N LEU A 244 -18.29 1.40 6.96
CA LEU A 244 -17.04 0.69 7.20
C LEU A 244 -16.81 0.39 8.69
N ALA A 245 -17.15 1.32 9.56
CA ALA A 245 -17.07 1.11 11.01
C ALA A 245 -18.00 -0.04 11.46
N LYS A 246 -19.23 -0.09 10.94
CA LYS A 246 -20.16 -1.20 11.20
C LYS A 246 -19.61 -2.51 10.67
N LEU A 247 -19.06 -2.52 9.45
CA LEU A 247 -18.48 -3.71 8.83
C LEU A 247 -17.29 -4.24 9.65
N TYR A 248 -16.43 -3.34 10.15
CA TYR A 248 -15.33 -3.67 11.05
C TYR A 248 -15.84 -4.35 12.32
N CYS A 249 -16.79 -3.73 13.03
CA CYS A 249 -17.35 -4.28 14.26
C CYS A 249 -17.98 -5.67 14.04
N GLN A 250 -18.73 -5.85 12.95
CA GLN A 250 -19.40 -7.11 12.62
C GLN A 250 -18.41 -8.25 12.34
N ASN A 251 -17.24 -7.94 11.80
CA ASN A 251 -16.24 -8.95 11.42
C ASN A 251 -15.10 -9.09 12.43
N LEU A 252 -15.02 -8.20 13.43
CA LEU A 252 -14.03 -8.28 14.50
C LEU A 252 -14.00 -9.67 15.20
N PRO A 253 -15.14 -10.33 15.50
CA PRO A 253 -15.15 -11.66 16.10
C PRO A 253 -14.39 -12.73 15.30
N LEU A 254 -14.24 -12.56 13.98
CA LEU A 254 -13.46 -13.49 13.15
C LEU A 254 -11.98 -13.53 13.56
N SER A 255 -11.50 -12.48 14.24
CA SER A 255 -10.11 -12.36 14.70
C SER A 255 -9.87 -12.98 16.09
N LYS A 256 -10.89 -13.58 16.71
CA LYS A 256 -10.85 -14.09 18.09
C LYS A 256 -9.69 -15.05 18.35
N ASP A 257 -9.46 -15.98 17.42
CA ASP A 257 -8.49 -17.07 17.58
C ASP A 257 -7.13 -16.79 16.89
N LEU A 258 -6.91 -15.56 16.38
CA LEU A 258 -5.66 -15.17 15.74
C LEU A 258 -4.54 -14.96 16.76
N ASP A 259 -3.31 -15.26 16.36
CA ASP A 259 -2.12 -14.99 17.16
C ASP A 259 -1.96 -13.46 17.39
N PRO A 260 -1.43 -13.01 18.55
CA PRO A 260 -1.18 -11.59 18.79
C PRO A 260 -0.29 -10.88 17.78
N GLN A 261 0.59 -11.61 17.10
CA GLN A 261 1.48 -11.08 16.07
C GLN A 261 0.81 -10.96 14.69
N GLU A 262 -0.32 -11.63 14.49
CA GLU A 262 -1.07 -11.57 13.24
C GLU A 262 -1.89 -10.29 13.13
N SER A 263 -2.04 -9.82 11.90
CA SER A 263 -2.94 -8.69 11.61
C SER A 263 -4.38 -9.16 11.70
N MET A 264 -5.26 -8.32 12.23
CA MET A 264 -6.65 -8.69 12.42
C MET A 264 -7.42 -8.63 11.10
N PHE A 265 -8.46 -9.45 10.98
CA PHE A 265 -9.39 -9.35 9.86
C PHE A 265 -10.08 -7.98 9.84
N GLY A 266 -10.08 -7.34 8.67
CA GLY A 266 -10.72 -6.04 8.47
C GLY A 266 -9.98 -4.86 9.12
N GLU A 267 -8.77 -5.04 9.65
CA GLU A 267 -7.99 -3.93 10.24
C GLU A 267 -7.74 -2.78 9.26
N GLU A 268 -7.55 -3.11 7.97
CA GLU A 268 -7.40 -2.10 6.90
C GLU A 268 -8.66 -1.23 6.72
N LEU A 269 -9.81 -1.64 7.23
CA LEU A 269 -11.00 -0.78 7.26
C LEU A 269 -10.77 0.44 8.16
N LEU A 270 -9.99 0.30 9.25
CA LEU A 270 -9.69 1.42 10.14
C LEU A 270 -8.82 2.47 9.45
N SER A 271 -7.87 2.07 8.61
CA SER A 271 -7.07 3.01 7.83
C SER A 271 -7.90 3.71 6.74
N LEU A 272 -8.80 2.98 6.08
CA LEU A 272 -9.76 3.56 5.13
C LEU A 272 -10.69 4.59 5.79
N ILE A 273 -11.26 4.25 6.96
CA ILE A 273 -12.08 5.17 7.76
C ILE A 273 -11.27 6.42 8.13
N ASN A 274 -10.04 6.24 8.60
CA ASN A 274 -9.15 7.35 8.94
C ASN A 274 -8.89 8.25 7.74
N ASN A 275 -8.61 7.69 6.56
CA ASN A 275 -8.38 8.48 5.35
C ASN A 275 -9.63 9.28 4.95
N MET A 276 -10.83 8.68 5.02
CA MET A 276 -12.10 9.37 4.77
C MET A 276 -12.36 10.51 5.78
N LEU A 277 -12.10 10.29 7.07
CA LEU A 277 -12.27 11.30 8.12
C LEU A 277 -11.26 12.44 7.97
N VAL A 278 -10.00 12.13 7.64
CA VAL A 278 -8.99 13.15 7.33
C VAL A 278 -9.41 13.95 6.10
N GLN A 279 -9.93 13.31 5.05
CA GLN A 279 -10.46 13.98 3.87
C GLN A 279 -11.63 14.91 4.22
N LEU A 280 -12.58 14.46 5.05
CA LEU A 280 -13.69 15.29 5.55
C LEU A 280 -13.16 16.51 6.30
N TYR A 281 -12.16 16.35 7.17
CA TYR A 281 -11.47 17.48 7.81
C TYR A 281 -10.84 18.43 6.79
N TRP A 282 -10.13 17.91 5.78
CA TRP A 282 -9.52 18.77 4.76
C TRP A 282 -10.54 19.61 3.98
N ARG A 283 -11.72 19.04 3.71
CA ARG A 283 -12.79 19.70 2.93
C ARG A 283 -13.65 20.65 3.76
N THR A 284 -13.90 20.34 5.04
CA THR A 284 -14.81 21.09 5.92
C THR A 284 -14.09 22.01 6.89
N ARG A 285 -12.83 21.70 7.21
CA ARG A 285 -12.06 22.25 8.33
C ARG A 285 -12.69 22.01 9.71
N ASP A 286 -13.66 21.11 9.82
CA ASP A 286 -14.22 20.71 11.11
C ASP A 286 -13.25 19.75 11.81
N PHE A 287 -12.63 20.26 12.87
CA PHE A 287 -11.64 19.51 13.67
C PHE A 287 -12.21 18.22 14.26
N CYS A 288 -13.54 18.10 14.42
CA CYS A 288 -14.16 16.90 14.95
C CYS A 288 -13.91 15.66 14.08
N TYR A 289 -13.81 15.78 12.76
CA TYR A 289 -13.44 14.63 11.92
C TYR A 289 -11.99 14.19 12.16
N LEU A 290 -11.07 15.14 12.31
CA LEU A 290 -9.67 14.82 12.60
C LEU A 290 -9.51 14.18 13.98
N ALA A 291 -10.24 14.68 14.96
CA ALA A 291 -10.33 14.09 16.29
C ALA A 291 -10.87 12.65 16.25
N GLU A 292 -11.95 12.41 15.50
CA GLU A 292 -12.51 11.08 15.32
C GLU A 292 -11.54 10.12 14.61
N ALA A 293 -10.80 10.62 13.61
CA ALA A 293 -9.76 9.87 12.91
C ALA A 293 -8.66 9.37 13.88
N ILE A 294 -8.19 10.26 14.77
CA ILE A 294 -7.23 9.91 15.83
C ILE A 294 -7.80 8.82 16.75
N MET A 295 -9.07 8.92 17.14
CA MET A 295 -9.70 7.93 18.02
C MET A 295 -9.82 6.55 17.35
N VAL A 296 -10.14 6.50 16.06
CA VAL A 296 -10.19 5.26 15.27
C VAL A 296 -8.82 4.58 15.23
N LEU A 297 -7.75 5.35 14.98
CA LEU A 297 -6.39 4.83 14.99
C LEU A 297 -5.98 4.34 16.39
N GLU A 298 -6.28 5.10 17.45
CA GLU A 298 -5.98 4.66 18.82
C GLU A 298 -6.69 3.36 19.18
N LEU A 299 -7.94 3.17 18.76
CA LEU A 299 -8.67 1.92 18.98
C LEU A 299 -7.97 0.74 18.27
N GLY A 300 -7.63 0.89 16.98
CA GLY A 300 -6.93 -0.16 16.23
C GLY A 300 -5.59 -0.56 16.87
N LEU A 301 -4.83 0.44 17.32
CA LEU A 301 -3.56 0.22 18.01
C LEU A 301 -3.73 -0.45 19.38
N ALA A 302 -4.79 -0.10 20.12
CA ALA A 302 -5.09 -0.74 21.41
C ALA A 302 -5.40 -2.23 21.22
N ILE A 303 -6.18 -2.60 20.20
CA ILE A 303 -6.56 -4.00 19.98
C ILE A 303 -5.36 -4.85 19.50
N ARG A 304 -4.41 -4.28 18.76
CA ARG A 304 -3.15 -4.98 18.39
C ARG A 304 -2.22 -5.26 19.57
N GLY A 305 -2.37 -4.59 20.72
CA GLY A 305 -1.53 -4.79 21.91
C GLY A 305 -0.06 -4.35 21.78
N THR A 306 0.48 -4.20 20.56
CA THR A 306 1.88 -3.79 20.29
C THR A 306 2.20 -2.36 20.69
N VAL A 307 1.19 -1.51 20.88
CA VAL A 307 1.36 -0.12 21.31
C VAL A 307 1.03 0.09 22.78
N GLN A 308 0.56 -0.91 23.53
CA GLN A 308 0.22 -0.71 24.96
C GLN A 308 1.41 -0.13 25.74
N GLU A 309 2.63 -0.58 25.45
CA GLU A 309 3.86 -0.07 26.06
C GLU A 309 4.24 1.36 25.62
N VAL A 310 4.09 1.67 24.33
CA VAL A 310 4.40 3.01 23.78
C VAL A 310 3.31 4.04 24.16
N SER A 311 2.04 3.63 24.20
CA SER A 311 0.91 4.43 24.69
C SER A 311 1.03 4.68 26.19
N ASN A 312 1.39 3.67 27.00
CA ASN A 312 1.66 3.85 28.43
C ASN A 312 2.85 4.80 28.67
N TRP A 313 3.89 4.69 27.85
CA TRP A 313 5.04 5.61 27.88
C TRP A 313 4.64 7.05 27.50
N LEU A 314 3.82 7.24 26.45
CA LEU A 314 3.29 8.55 26.05
C LEU A 314 2.34 9.13 27.11
N LEU A 315 1.43 8.32 27.66
CA LEU A 315 0.50 8.69 28.74
C LEU A 315 1.24 9.21 29.98
N ASN A 316 2.30 8.51 30.40
CA ASN A 316 3.14 8.94 31.52
C ASN A 316 3.84 10.29 31.26
N LYS A 317 4.11 10.65 30.01
CA LYS A 317 4.65 11.96 29.63
C LYS A 317 3.59 13.06 29.50
N ILE A 318 2.31 12.70 29.39
CA ILE A 318 1.19 13.55 28.98
C ILE A 318 0.31 13.96 30.17
N ASN A 319 0.51 13.40 31.36
CA ASN A 319 -0.30 13.74 32.53
C ASN A 319 -0.03 15.16 33.07
N ASN A 320 -0.67 16.15 32.45
CA ASN A 320 -1.39 17.23 33.12
C ASN A 320 -2.34 17.95 32.12
N PRO A 321 -3.60 17.50 31.98
CA PRO A 321 -4.64 18.23 31.27
C PRO A 321 -5.64 18.92 32.24
N GLU A 322 -6.25 20.01 31.77
CA GLU A 322 -7.40 20.66 32.41
C GLU A 322 -8.68 19.89 32.02
N ASP A 323 -9.34 19.23 32.98
CA ASP A 323 -10.52 18.39 32.74
C ASP A 323 -11.66 19.12 31.99
N ASP A 324 -11.79 20.43 32.18
CA ASP A 324 -12.78 21.27 31.48
C ASP A 324 -12.57 21.32 29.96
N GLN A 325 -11.32 21.27 29.48
CA GLN A 325 -11.03 21.28 28.04
C GLN A 325 -11.34 19.93 27.40
N VAL A 326 -11.11 18.85 28.14
CA VAL A 326 -11.43 17.48 27.71
C VAL A 326 -12.94 17.31 27.61
N GLU A 327 -13.71 17.78 28.60
CA GLU A 327 -15.16 17.70 28.57
C GLU A 327 -15.76 18.54 27.43
N ARG A 328 -15.22 19.75 27.17
CA ARG A 328 -15.60 20.55 26.00
C ARG A 328 -15.30 19.85 24.68
N PHE A 329 -14.15 19.20 24.59
CA PHE A 329 -13.78 18.44 23.40
C PHE A 329 -14.72 17.25 23.17
N LEU A 330 -15.02 16.49 24.22
CA LEU A 330 -15.93 15.34 24.19
C LEU A 330 -17.37 15.73 23.85
N THR A 331 -17.87 16.83 24.38
CA THR A 331 -19.22 17.35 24.06
C THR A 331 -19.32 17.78 22.60
N THR A 332 -18.25 18.32 22.02
CA THR A 332 -18.24 18.72 20.60
C THR A 332 -18.32 17.50 19.67
N LEU A 333 -17.82 16.34 20.11
CA LEU A 333 -17.88 15.05 19.39
C LEU A 333 -19.23 14.31 19.56
N LYS A 334 -20.12 14.75 20.46
CA LYS A 334 -21.46 14.16 20.63
C LYS A 334 -22.45 14.85 19.67
N ARG A 335 -22.48 14.44 18.41
CA ARG A 335 -23.45 14.92 17.42
C ARG A 335 -24.29 13.76 16.88
N ASN A 336 -25.57 14.02 16.63
CA ASN A 336 -26.49 13.03 16.05
C ASN A 336 -26.27 12.87 14.53
N GLU A 337 -25.73 13.92 13.88
CA GLU A 337 -25.40 13.96 12.46
C GLU A 337 -24.01 14.56 12.27
N GLY A 338 -23.21 13.99 11.37
CA GLY A 338 -21.85 14.43 11.06
C GLY A 338 -20.75 13.83 11.97
N PRO A 339 -19.73 14.62 12.38
CA PRO A 339 -18.62 14.12 13.20
C PRO A 339 -19.08 13.44 14.50
N GLY A 340 -18.48 12.29 14.84
CA GLY A 340 -18.77 11.52 16.05
C GLY A 340 -19.65 10.27 15.82
N GLN A 341 -20.17 10.08 14.61
CA GLN A 341 -20.99 8.91 14.28
C GLN A 341 -20.20 7.60 14.22
N VAL A 342 -18.98 7.61 13.68
CA VAL A 342 -18.09 6.43 13.66
C VAL A 342 -17.78 6.05 15.09
N LEU A 343 -17.42 7.04 15.91
CA LEU A 343 -17.15 6.85 17.33
C LEU A 343 -18.37 6.28 18.07
N GLY A 344 -19.57 6.77 17.77
CA GLY A 344 -20.82 6.24 18.34
C GLY A 344 -21.06 4.76 18.00
N VAL A 345 -20.74 4.33 16.76
CA VAL A 345 -20.81 2.92 16.37
C VAL A 345 -19.82 2.06 17.16
N LEU A 346 -18.57 2.53 17.31
CA LEU A 346 -17.53 1.82 18.05
C LEU A 346 -17.88 1.73 19.55
N GLU A 347 -18.35 2.82 20.16
CA GLU A 347 -18.78 2.87 21.56
C GLU A 347 -19.95 1.92 21.82
N SER A 348 -20.96 1.93 20.94
CA SER A 348 -22.09 1.01 21.04
C SER A 348 -21.64 -0.44 20.98
N PHE A 349 -20.72 -0.78 20.08
CA PHE A 349 -20.20 -2.13 19.97
C PHE A 349 -19.46 -2.54 21.24
N ILE A 350 -18.51 -1.73 21.73
CA ILE A 350 -17.75 -2.00 22.97
C ILE A 350 -18.66 -2.22 24.18
N ALA A 351 -19.76 -1.48 24.27
CA ALA A 351 -20.74 -1.60 25.35
C ALA A 351 -21.50 -2.93 25.30
N THR A 352 -21.78 -3.44 24.10
CA THR A 352 -22.55 -4.68 23.89
C THR A 352 -21.69 -5.93 23.73
N SER A 353 -20.40 -5.80 23.42
CA SER A 353 -19.52 -6.96 23.19
C SER A 353 -19.37 -7.84 24.43
N GLU A 354 -19.40 -9.16 24.22
CA GLU A 354 -19.13 -10.18 25.22
C GLU A 354 -17.79 -10.88 24.98
N GLU A 355 -17.13 -11.34 26.06
CA GLU A 355 -15.83 -12.02 25.98
C GLU A 355 -15.90 -13.32 25.16
N SER A 356 -17.04 -14.01 25.22
CA SER A 356 -17.33 -15.22 24.46
C SER A 356 -17.29 -14.99 22.95
N GLU A 357 -17.66 -13.79 22.49
CA GLU A 357 -17.82 -13.42 21.08
C GLU A 357 -16.48 -12.99 20.46
N VAL A 358 -15.75 -12.08 21.11
CA VAL A 358 -14.53 -11.48 20.56
C VAL A 358 -13.24 -12.13 21.08
N GLY A 359 -13.32 -12.98 22.11
CA GLY A 359 -12.17 -13.58 22.78
C GLY A 359 -11.58 -12.69 23.88
N SER A 360 -10.92 -13.31 24.85
CA SER A 360 -10.38 -12.65 26.05
C SER A 360 -9.43 -11.50 25.70
N ARG A 361 -8.48 -11.73 24.80
CA ARG A 361 -7.49 -10.71 24.36
C ARG A 361 -8.14 -9.45 23.81
N ILE A 362 -9.06 -9.61 22.84
CA ILE A 362 -9.74 -8.47 22.21
C ILE A 362 -10.67 -7.83 23.23
N PHE A 363 -11.39 -8.63 24.01
CA PHE A 363 -12.31 -8.14 25.04
C PHE A 363 -11.61 -7.25 26.08
N GLU A 364 -10.48 -7.70 26.64
CA GLU A 364 -9.67 -6.91 27.58
C GLU A 364 -9.21 -5.59 26.94
N SER A 365 -8.79 -5.62 25.66
CA SER A 365 -8.39 -4.43 24.92
C SER A 365 -9.55 -3.45 24.72
N LEU A 366 -10.74 -3.95 24.38
CA LEU A 366 -11.95 -3.13 24.24
C LEU A 366 -12.38 -2.52 25.57
N LYS A 367 -12.22 -3.22 26.71
CA LYS A 367 -12.56 -2.70 28.05
C LYS A 367 -11.53 -1.72 28.61
N THR A 368 -10.28 -1.81 28.18
CA THR A 368 -9.23 -0.86 28.58
C THR A 368 -9.21 0.42 27.74
N TRP A 369 -9.76 0.38 26.52
CA TRP A 369 -9.91 1.58 25.70
C TRP A 369 -11.01 2.51 26.26
N SER A 370 -10.72 3.81 26.29
CA SER A 370 -11.60 4.84 26.82
C SER A 370 -11.51 6.10 25.96
N LYS A 371 -12.66 6.52 25.41
CA LYS A 371 -12.77 7.77 24.66
C LYS A 371 -12.28 8.98 25.46
N ALA A 372 -12.53 9.01 26.77
CA ALA A 372 -12.07 10.10 27.63
C ALA A 372 -10.54 10.14 27.73
N ASP A 373 -9.88 8.97 27.75
CA ASP A 373 -8.42 8.87 27.74
C ASP A 373 -7.84 9.29 26.38
N SER A 374 -8.41 8.82 25.27
CA SER A 374 -8.01 9.27 23.92
C SER A 374 -8.20 10.78 23.73
N ALA A 375 -9.29 11.34 24.27
CA ALA A 375 -9.53 12.78 24.30
C ALA A 375 -8.48 13.54 25.14
N ARG A 376 -8.15 13.04 26.34
CA ARG A 376 -7.08 13.60 27.18
C ARG A 376 -5.75 13.64 26.44
N LYS A 377 -5.37 12.54 25.78
CA LYS A 377 -4.13 12.46 24.98
C LYS A 377 -4.13 13.50 23.87
N THR A 378 -5.24 13.62 23.15
CA THR A 378 -5.40 14.59 22.04
C THR A 378 -5.29 16.04 22.51
N VAL A 379 -6.06 16.42 23.54
CA VAL A 379 -6.04 17.78 24.12
C VAL A 379 -4.66 18.12 24.65
N THR A 380 -4.00 17.20 25.32
CA THR A 380 -2.63 17.44 25.82
C THR A 380 -1.63 17.62 24.67
N ALA A 381 -1.72 16.80 23.63
CA ALA A 381 -0.86 16.94 22.45
C ALA A 381 -1.04 18.32 21.81
N GLN A 382 -2.29 18.79 21.66
CA GLN A 382 -2.59 20.14 21.19
C GLN A 382 -1.98 21.20 22.10
N GLN A 383 -2.18 21.11 23.42
CA GLN A 383 -1.64 22.05 24.39
C GLN A 383 -0.11 22.08 24.37
N ARG A 384 0.54 20.94 24.16
CA ARG A 384 1.99 20.86 24.02
C ARG A 384 2.47 21.63 22.78
N VAL A 385 1.87 21.39 21.62
CA VAL A 385 2.21 22.12 20.38
C VAL A 385 1.97 23.62 20.53
N LEU A 386 0.85 24.02 21.14
CA LEU A 386 0.55 25.43 21.42
C LEU A 386 1.57 26.06 22.38
N ARG A 387 2.04 25.32 23.40
CA ARG A 387 3.11 25.77 24.30
C ARG A 387 4.44 25.94 23.57
N GLU A 388 4.83 24.97 22.74
CA GLU A 388 6.05 25.06 21.92
C GLU A 388 5.99 26.27 20.96
N PHE A 389 4.83 26.50 20.33
CA PHE A 389 4.60 27.67 19.47
C PHE A 389 4.65 29.00 20.25
N LEU A 390 4.01 29.06 21.42
CA LEU A 390 4.07 30.23 22.30
C LEU A 390 5.52 30.56 22.69
N GLN A 391 6.31 29.53 23.01
CA GLN A 391 7.72 29.69 23.35
C GLN A 391 8.54 30.26 22.17
N ILE A 392 8.25 29.84 20.93
CA ILE A 392 8.84 30.42 19.72
C ILE A 392 8.46 31.90 19.60
N CYS A 393 7.17 32.24 19.73
CA CYS A 393 6.67 33.61 19.66
C CYS A 393 7.32 34.51 20.72
N GLU A 394 7.43 34.06 21.96
CA GLU A 394 8.08 34.80 23.04
C GLU A 394 9.58 35.01 22.78
N SER A 395 10.27 34.00 22.25
CA SER A 395 11.67 34.11 21.85
C SER A 395 11.86 35.18 20.76
N LYS A 396 11.01 35.18 19.73
CA LYS A 396 11.04 36.18 18.64
C LYS A 396 10.71 37.59 19.16
N ARG A 397 9.74 37.73 20.08
CA ARG A 397 9.43 39.02 20.72
C ARG A 397 10.63 39.58 21.49
N LYS A 398 11.30 38.77 22.31
CA LYS A 398 12.51 39.18 23.06
C LYS A 398 13.65 39.62 22.14
N LEU A 399 13.80 38.96 20.98
CA LEU A 399 14.79 39.36 19.97
C LEU A 399 14.46 40.74 19.38
N LEU A 400 13.20 40.99 19.04
CA LEU A 400 12.74 42.28 18.52
C LEU A 400 12.91 43.41 19.56
N GLU A 401 12.65 43.15 20.83
CA GLU A 401 12.87 44.12 21.92
C GLU A 401 14.35 44.48 22.07
N LYS A 402 15.26 43.49 21.99
CA LYS A 402 16.70 43.73 22.00
C LYS A 402 17.17 44.56 20.80
N LEU A 403 16.68 44.25 19.60
CA LEU A 403 16.99 45.02 18.39
C LEU A 403 16.50 46.47 18.52
N LYS A 404 15.28 46.67 19.03
CA LYS A 404 14.74 48.00 19.30
C LYS A 404 15.62 48.78 20.29
N GLN A 405 16.06 48.16 21.38
CA GLN A 405 16.96 48.78 22.35
C GLN A 405 18.30 49.20 21.74
N GLN A 406 18.90 48.34 20.90
CA GLN A 406 20.13 48.65 20.17
C GLN A 406 19.96 49.83 19.21
N MET A 407 18.80 49.95 18.55
CA MET A 407 18.52 51.07 17.66
C MET A 407 18.27 52.41 18.37
N THR A 408 17.83 52.39 19.64
CA THR A 408 17.70 53.61 20.46
C THR A 408 19.01 54.11 21.08
N HIS A 409 20.10 53.34 20.97
CA HIS A 409 21.45 53.72 21.43
C HIS A 409 22.39 54.15 20.29
N VAL A 410 21.87 54.27 19.07
CA VAL A 410 22.47 54.93 17.91
C VAL A 410 21.78 56.27 17.73
#